data_AF-A0A4Y2PD31-F1
#
_entry.id   AF-A0A4Y2PD31-F1
#
_cell.length_a   1.000
_cell.length_b   1.000
_cell.length_c   1.000
_cell.angle_alpha   90.00
_cell.angle_beta   90.00
_cell.angle_gamma   90.00
#
_symmetry.space_group_name_H-M   'P 1'
#
loop_
_entity.id
_entity.type
_entity.pdbx_description
1 polymer ?
#
loop_
_entity_poly.entity_id
_entity_poly.type
_entity_poly.pdbx_seq_one_letter_code
_entity_poly.pdbx_strand_id
1 'polypeptide(L)'
;MDSEEDAIIVLRCTFPNVKISGCNFRFTQNLWKHIQEIGLAKECKDDENIRFHLRMCAVLAHLPIEDIVDGWLCIMEDSPDNEKLQRFYDNFLNQWMENSVITIDMWNCLKKLHSTNNAVEGWHNKLYRLMNKPHPKIKSLVKSLKEEAEFNSFLKKRHVLKLEKKPRLKKYNNLNKRISKILDDYCKAPSRDSDTIRKCSKALAFVGKFE
;
A
#
# COMPACT_ATOMS: atom_id res chain seq x y z
N MET A 1 -10.29 -12.13 -0.97
CA MET A 1 -10.23 -10.66 -1.14
C MET A 1 -11.52 -10.07 -0.61
N ASP A 2 -12.62 -10.79 -0.83
CA ASP A 2 -13.97 -10.65 -0.28
C ASP A 2 -14.01 -10.20 1.18
N SER A 3 -13.17 -10.79 2.06
CA SER A 3 -13.11 -10.38 3.47
C SER A 3 -12.75 -8.91 3.72
N GLU A 4 -11.96 -8.28 2.83
CA GLU A 4 -11.62 -6.86 2.94
C GLU A 4 -12.74 -5.97 2.44
N GLU A 5 -13.40 -6.35 1.34
CA GLU A 5 -14.54 -5.63 0.79
C GLU A 5 -15.72 -5.67 1.76
N ASP A 6 -16.04 -6.84 2.32
CA ASP A 6 -17.07 -7.00 3.34
C ASP A 6 -16.78 -6.11 4.56
N ALA A 7 -15.54 -6.09 5.03
CA ALA A 7 -15.14 -5.23 6.14
C ALA A 7 -15.29 -3.75 5.79
N ILE A 8 -14.94 -3.33 4.58
CA ILE A 8 -15.10 -1.94 4.11
C ILE A 8 -16.59 -1.58 4.08
N ILE A 9 -17.45 -2.44 3.53
CA ILE A 9 -18.89 -2.23 3.45
C ILE A 9 -19.47 -2.06 4.85
N VAL A 10 -19.17 -2.99 5.77
CA VAL A 10 -19.66 -2.93 7.16
C VAL A 10 -19.17 -1.66 7.85
N LEU A 11 -17.90 -1.28 7.67
CA LEU A 11 -17.35 -0.05 8.26
C LEU A 11 -18.01 1.21 7.70
N ARG A 12 -18.31 1.28 6.39
CA ARG A 12 -19.05 2.40 5.78
C ARG A 12 -20.47 2.50 6.34
N CYS A 13 -21.16 1.37 6.50
CA CYS A 13 -22.50 1.33 7.09
C CYS A 13 -22.50 1.74 8.57
N THR A 14 -21.49 1.30 9.33
CA THR A 14 -21.40 1.55 10.77
C THR A 14 -20.91 2.97 11.09
N PHE A 15 -19.98 3.49 10.27
CA PHE A 15 -19.33 4.78 10.47
C PHE A 15 -19.32 5.61 9.17
N PRO A 16 -20.48 6.14 8.74
CA PRO A 16 -20.64 6.78 7.43
C PRO A 16 -19.77 8.02 7.22
N ASN A 17 -19.33 8.66 8.30
CA ASN A 17 -18.53 9.88 8.25
C ASN A 17 -17.01 9.62 8.34
N VAL A 18 -16.58 8.36 8.43
CA VAL A 18 -15.16 8.01 8.52
C VAL A 18 -14.58 7.78 7.14
N LYS A 19 -13.46 8.44 6.85
CA LYS A 19 -12.68 8.14 5.66
C LYS A 19 -11.91 6.82 5.86
N ILE A 20 -12.29 5.81 5.10
CA ILE A 20 -11.56 4.53 5.05
C ILE A 20 -10.36 4.70 4.10
N SER A 21 -9.22 4.14 4.46
CA SER A 21 -8.01 4.20 3.64
C SER A 21 -7.27 2.89 3.73
N GLY A 22 -6.89 2.37 2.57
CA GLY A 22 -6.04 1.18 2.44
C GLY A 22 -4.57 1.48 2.76
N CYS A 23 -3.82 0.41 2.99
CA CYS A 23 -2.39 0.44 3.27
C CYS A 23 -1.62 0.04 2.00
N ASN A 24 -0.57 0.80 1.64
CA ASN A 24 0.27 0.48 0.46
C ASN A 24 0.82 -0.94 0.54
N PHE A 25 1.26 -1.34 1.74
CA PHE A 25 1.80 -2.68 1.97
C PHE A 25 0.79 -3.77 1.59
N ARG A 26 -0.48 -3.59 1.98
CA ARG A 26 -1.53 -4.56 1.68
C ARG A 26 -1.91 -4.56 0.21
N PHE A 27 -1.96 -3.38 -0.41
CA PHE A 27 -2.12 -3.23 -1.86
C PHE A 27 -1.03 -4.01 -2.61
N THR A 28 0.26 -3.76 -2.30
CA THR A 28 1.37 -4.48 -2.95
C THR A 28 1.37 -5.98 -2.66
N GLN A 29 0.96 -6.40 -1.46
CA GLN A 29 0.82 -7.81 -1.13
C GLN A 29 -0.28 -8.49 -1.94
N ASN A 30 -1.42 -7.84 -2.11
CA ASN A 30 -2.53 -8.38 -2.89
C ASN A 30 -2.13 -8.51 -4.38
N LEU A 31 -1.43 -7.53 -4.93
CA LEU A 31 -0.83 -7.63 -6.27
C LEU A 31 0.11 -8.83 -6.38
N TRP A 32 1.04 -8.97 -5.42
CA TRP A 32 2.00 -10.07 -5.42
C TRP A 32 1.34 -11.45 -5.27
N LYS A 33 0.30 -11.55 -4.45
CA LYS A 33 -0.49 -12.77 -4.30
C LYS A 33 -1.13 -13.15 -5.65
N HIS A 34 -1.74 -12.20 -6.34
CA HIS A 34 -2.33 -12.47 -7.65
C HIS A 34 -1.28 -12.89 -8.70
N ILE A 35 -0.13 -12.21 -8.73
CA ILE A 35 1.03 -12.57 -9.57
C ILE A 35 1.47 -14.03 -9.35
N GLN A 36 1.43 -14.51 -8.10
CA GLN A 36 1.73 -15.91 -7.77
C GLN A 36 0.64 -16.87 -8.24
N GLU A 37 -0.63 -16.54 -8.01
CA GLU A 37 -1.79 -17.36 -8.36
C GLU A 37 -1.87 -17.66 -9.86
N ILE A 38 -1.59 -16.67 -10.71
CA ILE A 38 -1.58 -16.83 -12.17
C ILE A 38 -0.27 -17.42 -12.70
N GLY A 39 0.68 -17.74 -11.82
CA GLY A 39 1.96 -18.34 -12.17
C GLY A 39 2.99 -17.39 -12.82
N LEU A 40 2.73 -16.08 -12.81
CA LEU A 40 3.59 -15.05 -13.39
C LEU A 40 4.86 -14.81 -12.55
N ALA A 41 4.85 -15.18 -11.26
CA ALA A 41 6.00 -15.05 -10.36
C ALA A 41 7.27 -15.78 -10.86
N LYS A 42 7.14 -16.84 -11.66
CA LYS A 42 8.29 -17.53 -12.27
C LYS A 42 8.89 -16.70 -13.42
N GLU A 43 8.04 -16.25 -14.35
CA GLU A 43 8.45 -15.41 -15.49
C GLU A 43 9.03 -14.07 -15.03
N CYS A 44 8.54 -13.51 -13.93
CA CYS A 44 9.11 -12.32 -13.31
C CYS A 44 10.59 -12.48 -12.93
N LYS A 45 11.09 -13.69 -12.70
CA LYS A 45 12.50 -13.90 -12.36
C LYS A 45 13.39 -13.71 -13.58
N ASP A 46 12.93 -14.24 -14.71
CA ASP A 46 13.71 -14.39 -15.94
C ASP A 46 13.50 -13.22 -16.90
N ASP A 47 12.33 -12.56 -16.86
CA ASP A 47 11.97 -11.44 -17.72
C ASP A 47 11.93 -10.12 -16.94
N GLU A 48 12.87 -9.21 -17.24
CA GLU A 48 12.91 -7.88 -16.65
C GLU A 48 11.76 -6.98 -17.13
N ASN A 49 11.29 -7.14 -18.37
CA ASN A 49 10.23 -6.33 -18.95
C ASN A 49 8.87 -6.62 -18.28
N ILE A 50 8.54 -7.90 -18.06
CA ILE A 50 7.35 -8.28 -17.28
C ILE A 50 7.42 -7.70 -15.86
N ARG A 51 8.57 -7.89 -15.20
CA ARG A 51 8.80 -7.39 -13.84
C ARG A 51 8.67 -5.86 -13.75
N PHE A 52 9.14 -5.17 -14.79
CA PHE A 52 9.02 -3.73 -14.91
C PHE A 52 7.57 -3.28 -15.00
N HIS A 53 6.76 -3.92 -15.85
CA HIS A 53 5.34 -3.60 -16.01
C HIS A 53 4.53 -3.82 -14.72
N LEU A 54 4.80 -4.90 -13.99
CA LEU A 54 4.16 -5.13 -12.68
C LEU A 54 4.52 -4.06 -11.65
N ARG A 55 5.78 -3.58 -11.66
CA ARG A 55 6.20 -2.45 -10.82
C ARG A 55 5.53 -1.16 -11.25
N MET A 56 5.38 -0.93 -12.55
CA MET A 56 4.66 0.23 -13.08
C MET A 56 3.22 0.28 -12.54
N CYS A 57 2.50 -0.84 -12.55
CA CYS A 57 1.15 -0.90 -11.97
C CYS A 57 1.13 -0.56 -10.48
N ALA A 58 2.11 -1.04 -9.72
CA ALA A 58 2.15 -0.76 -8.30
C ALA A 58 2.51 0.69 -7.96
N VAL A 59 3.31 1.37 -8.79
CA VAL A 59 3.68 2.77 -8.54
C VAL A 59 2.56 3.75 -8.90
N LEU A 60 1.50 3.32 -9.59
CA LEU A 60 0.29 4.13 -9.77
C LEU A 60 -0.27 4.63 -8.42
N ALA A 61 -0.09 3.87 -7.34
CA ALA A 61 -0.49 4.29 -6.00
C ALA A 61 0.23 5.57 -5.54
N HIS A 62 1.35 5.93 -6.15
CA HIS A 62 2.13 7.12 -5.80
C HIS A 62 1.82 8.32 -6.69
N LEU A 63 1.11 8.16 -7.80
CA LEU A 63 0.72 9.27 -8.66
C LEU A 63 -0.40 10.10 -8.02
N PRO A 64 -0.57 11.38 -8.43
CA PRO A 64 -1.80 12.11 -8.16
C PRO A 64 -3.00 11.37 -8.74
N ILE A 65 -4.15 11.44 -8.06
CA ILE A 65 -5.34 10.66 -8.43
C ILE A 65 -5.79 11.01 -9.84
N GLU A 66 -5.70 12.29 -10.18
CA GLU A 66 -6.00 12.84 -11.50
C GLU A 66 -5.15 12.23 -12.63
N ASP A 67 -3.94 11.75 -12.33
CA ASP A 67 -2.97 11.27 -13.33
C ASP A 67 -2.93 9.73 -13.40
N ILE A 68 -3.70 9.01 -12.56
CA ILE A 68 -3.65 7.54 -12.48
C ILE A 68 -4.17 6.89 -13.76
N VAL A 69 -5.22 7.44 -14.38
CA VAL A 69 -5.79 6.90 -15.61
C VAL A 69 -4.80 7.05 -16.76
N ASP A 70 -4.19 8.21 -16.92
CA ASP A 70 -3.15 8.44 -17.92
C ASP A 70 -1.91 7.57 -17.66
N GLY A 71 -1.55 7.39 -16.39
CA GLY A 71 -0.50 6.46 -15.97
C GLY A 71 -0.80 5.02 -16.37
N TRP A 72 -2.04 4.57 -16.22
CA TRP A 72 -2.49 3.26 -16.67
C TRP A 72 -2.41 3.11 -18.18
N LEU A 73 -2.88 4.10 -18.95
CA LEU A 73 -2.79 4.09 -20.41
C LEU A 73 -1.33 3.99 -20.89
N CYS A 74 -0.40 4.71 -20.25
CA CYS A 74 1.03 4.61 -20.56
C CYS A 74 1.59 3.19 -20.34
N ILE A 75 1.07 2.45 -19.36
CA ILE A 75 1.51 1.08 -19.08
C ILE A 75 1.01 0.13 -20.16
N MET A 76 -0.24 0.32 -20.60
CA MET A 76 -0.84 -0.52 -21.64
C MET A 76 -0.20 -0.29 -23.01
N GLU A 77 0.20 0.95 -23.33
CA GLU A 77 0.85 1.29 -24.60
C GLU A 77 2.21 0.60 -24.78
N ASP A 78 3.02 0.55 -23.72
CA ASP A 78 4.37 -0.03 -23.74
C ASP A 78 4.36 -1.54 -23.39
N SER A 79 3.18 -2.16 -23.20
CA SER A 79 3.03 -3.52 -22.67
C SER A 79 3.56 -4.60 -23.62
N PRO A 80 4.32 -5.59 -23.12
CA PRO A 80 4.67 -6.76 -23.92
C PRO A 80 3.44 -7.65 -24.17
N ASP A 81 3.50 -8.41 -25.27
CA ASP A 81 2.53 -9.45 -25.57
C ASP A 81 2.79 -10.68 -24.70
N ASN A 82 2.02 -10.83 -23.61
CA ASN A 82 2.11 -11.95 -22.69
C ASN A 82 0.73 -12.23 -22.08
N GLU A 83 0.21 -13.45 -22.30
CA GLU A 83 -1.14 -13.84 -21.86
C GLU A 83 -1.36 -13.71 -20.34
N LYS A 84 -0.36 -14.09 -19.53
CA LYS A 84 -0.49 -14.00 -18.07
C LYS A 84 -0.42 -12.57 -17.57
N LEU A 85 0.36 -11.72 -18.23
CA LEU A 85 0.39 -10.29 -17.93
C LEU A 85 -0.95 -9.62 -18.30
N GLN A 86 -1.58 -10.02 -19.41
CA GLN A 86 -2.93 -9.56 -19.75
C GLN A 86 -3.96 -9.98 -18.68
N ARG A 87 -3.92 -11.25 -18.22
CA ARG A 87 -4.78 -11.69 -17.10
C ARG A 87 -4.55 -10.89 -15.81
N PHE A 88 -3.30 -10.51 -15.54
CA PHE A 88 -2.99 -9.61 -14.43
C PHE A 88 -3.62 -8.23 -14.63
N TYR A 89 -3.56 -7.67 -15.83
CA TYR A 89 -4.18 -6.38 -16.14
C TYR A 89 -5.70 -6.38 -16.04
N ASP A 90 -6.35 -7.44 -16.54
CA ASP A 90 -7.79 -7.60 -16.41
C ASP A 90 -8.20 -7.62 -14.93
N ASN A 91 -7.47 -8.36 -14.09
CA ASN A 91 -7.71 -8.34 -12.65
C ASN A 91 -7.42 -6.96 -12.05
N PHE A 92 -6.33 -6.31 -12.46
CA PHE A 92 -5.96 -5.00 -11.92
C PHE A 92 -7.02 -3.95 -12.21
N LEU A 93 -7.51 -3.91 -13.46
CA LEU A 93 -8.56 -3.00 -13.91
C LEU A 93 -9.84 -3.22 -13.08
N ASN A 94 -10.34 -4.45 -13.06
CA ASN A 94 -11.57 -4.80 -12.34
C ASN A 94 -11.46 -4.53 -10.84
N GLN A 95 -10.32 -4.85 -10.23
CA GLN A 95 -10.17 -4.82 -8.77
C GLN A 95 -9.78 -3.45 -8.21
N TRP A 96 -8.99 -2.66 -8.94
CA TRP A 96 -8.39 -1.44 -8.41
C TRP A 96 -8.83 -0.17 -9.14
N MET A 97 -9.20 -0.28 -10.43
CA MET A 97 -9.60 0.89 -11.22
C MET A 97 -11.12 1.04 -11.28
N GLU A 98 -11.85 -0.07 -11.45
CA GLU A 98 -13.31 -0.07 -11.69
C GLU A 98 -14.14 -0.53 -10.47
N ASN A 99 -13.47 -0.97 -9.40
CA ASN A 99 -14.15 -1.47 -8.20
C ASN A 99 -14.88 -0.33 -7.44
N SER A 100 -16.17 -0.52 -7.19
CA SER A 100 -17.01 0.46 -6.49
C SER A 100 -16.81 0.48 -4.97
N VAL A 101 -16.31 -0.62 -4.39
CA VAL A 101 -16.02 -0.74 -2.96
C VAL A 101 -14.62 -0.21 -2.67
N ILE A 102 -13.61 -0.74 -3.36
CA ILE A 102 -12.20 -0.36 -3.23
C ILE A 102 -11.88 0.71 -4.28
N THR A 103 -12.12 1.96 -3.92
CA THR A 103 -11.93 3.10 -4.81
C THR A 103 -10.46 3.53 -4.90
N ILE A 104 -10.12 4.27 -5.97
CA ILE A 104 -8.75 4.76 -6.23
C ILE A 104 -8.16 5.55 -5.05
N ASP A 105 -8.96 6.39 -4.41
CA ASP A 105 -8.52 7.17 -3.25
C ASP A 105 -8.13 6.29 -2.04
N MET A 106 -8.71 5.08 -1.94
CA MET A 106 -8.43 4.16 -0.85
C MET A 106 -7.05 3.53 -0.97
N TRP A 107 -6.59 3.16 -2.16
CA TRP A 107 -5.26 2.56 -2.34
C TRP A 107 -4.18 3.58 -2.74
N ASN A 108 -4.54 4.79 -3.18
CA ASN A 108 -3.60 5.88 -3.40
C ASN A 108 -2.81 6.24 -2.13
N CYS A 109 -1.52 6.52 -2.27
CA CYS A 109 -0.56 6.70 -1.19
C CYS A 109 0.09 8.09 -1.15
N LEU A 110 -0.11 8.93 -2.16
CA LEU A 110 0.58 10.22 -2.30
C LEU A 110 0.32 11.14 -1.09
N LYS A 111 -0.92 11.21 -0.61
CA LYS A 111 -1.33 12.11 0.49
C LYS A 111 -1.35 11.43 1.86
N LYS A 112 -0.77 10.24 2.03
CA LYS A 112 -0.87 9.46 3.28
C LYS A 112 0.31 9.69 4.22
N LEU A 113 0.00 10.06 5.46
CA LEU A 113 0.97 10.24 6.55
C LEU A 113 1.66 8.93 6.97
N HIS A 114 0.96 7.80 6.79
CA HIS A 114 1.43 6.46 7.15
C HIS A 114 1.19 5.51 5.98
N SER A 115 2.27 5.02 5.36
CA SER A 115 2.22 4.05 4.27
C SER A 115 2.19 2.59 4.74
N THR A 116 2.24 2.35 6.05
CA THR A 116 2.30 1.03 6.67
C THR A 116 1.38 0.95 7.90
N ASN A 117 0.67 -0.16 8.06
CA ASN A 117 -0.21 -0.50 9.18
C ASN A 117 0.50 -1.24 10.33
N ASN A 118 1.84 -1.33 10.32
CA ASN A 118 2.65 -2.09 11.31
C ASN A 118 2.30 -1.82 12.78
N ALA A 119 1.90 -0.59 13.13
CA ALA A 119 1.49 -0.27 14.50
C ALA A 119 0.19 -1.01 14.88
N VAL A 120 -0.78 -1.01 13.98
CA VAL A 120 -2.06 -1.71 14.14
C VAL A 120 -1.85 -3.22 14.10
N GLU A 121 -1.06 -3.73 13.16
CA GLU A 121 -0.72 -5.16 13.08
C GLU A 121 0.08 -5.61 14.30
N GLY A 122 1.02 -4.80 14.78
CA GLY A 122 1.80 -5.09 15.98
C GLY A 122 0.90 -5.16 17.23
N TRP A 123 -0.03 -4.22 17.37
CA TRP A 123 -1.03 -4.22 18.43
C TRP A 123 -1.93 -5.46 18.33
N HIS A 124 -2.48 -5.74 17.14
CA HIS A 124 -3.34 -6.89 16.90
C HIS A 124 -2.61 -8.21 17.18
N ASN A 125 -1.38 -8.37 16.69
CA ASN A 125 -0.57 -9.58 16.93
C ASN A 125 -0.25 -9.79 18.41
N LYS A 126 0.03 -8.71 19.16
CA LYS A 126 0.22 -8.79 20.62
C LYS A 126 -1.06 -9.31 21.29
N LEU A 127 -2.21 -8.73 20.95
CA LEU A 127 -3.51 -9.16 21.49
C LEU A 127 -3.85 -10.60 21.08
N TYR A 128 -3.64 -10.96 19.81
CA TYR A 128 -3.88 -12.29 19.28
C TYR A 128 -3.06 -13.34 20.03
N ARG A 129 -1.76 -13.12 20.27
CA ARG A 129 -0.92 -14.04 21.05
C ARG A 129 -1.42 -14.25 22.49
N LEU A 130 -2.07 -13.26 23.07
CA LEU A 130 -2.61 -13.33 24.42
C LEU A 130 -3.95 -14.07 24.46
N MET A 131 -4.79 -13.83 23.44
CA MET A 131 -6.18 -14.31 23.36
C MET A 131 -6.34 -15.65 22.63
N ASN A 132 -5.43 -16.00 21.74
CA ASN A 132 -5.45 -17.24 20.96
C ASN A 132 -4.96 -18.44 21.80
N LYS A 133 -5.68 -18.71 22.89
CA LYS A 133 -5.50 -19.86 23.79
C LYS A 133 -6.83 -20.59 23.90
N PRO A 134 -6.87 -21.90 24.17
CA PRO A 134 -8.12 -22.68 24.22
C PRO A 134 -9.20 -22.07 25.14
N HIS A 135 -8.79 -21.44 26.24
CA HIS A 135 -9.69 -20.73 27.17
C HIS A 135 -9.06 -19.41 27.64
N PRO A 136 -9.26 -18.30 26.91
CA PRO A 136 -8.74 -17.00 27.31
C PRO A 136 -9.52 -16.47 28.52
N LYS A 137 -8.81 -16.16 29.60
CA LYS A 137 -9.42 -15.57 30.81
C LYS A 137 -9.68 -14.08 30.57
N ILE A 138 -10.89 -13.60 30.88
CA ILE A 138 -11.26 -12.16 30.80
C ILE A 138 -10.25 -11.29 31.57
N LYS A 139 -9.78 -11.76 32.73
CA LYS A 139 -8.75 -11.07 33.52
C LYS A 139 -7.46 -10.83 32.72
N SER A 140 -7.07 -11.76 31.87
CA SER A 140 -5.89 -11.60 30.99
C SER A 140 -6.14 -10.52 29.94
N LEU A 141 -7.32 -10.52 29.31
CA LEU A 141 -7.71 -9.47 28.37
C LEU A 141 -7.67 -8.08 29.01
N VAL A 142 -8.34 -7.92 30.17
CA VAL A 142 -8.38 -6.65 30.89
C VAL A 142 -6.99 -6.18 31.29
N LYS A 143 -6.13 -7.09 31.77
CA LYS A 143 -4.73 -6.77 32.10
C LYS A 143 -3.98 -6.25 30.87
N SER A 144 -4.10 -6.93 29.73
CA SER A 144 -3.42 -6.53 28.51
C SER A 144 -3.91 -5.20 27.94
N LEU A 145 -5.22 -4.94 28.01
CA LEU A 145 -5.79 -3.64 27.62
C LEU A 145 -5.30 -2.51 28.54
N LYS A 146 -5.16 -2.75 29.84
CA LYS A 146 -4.60 -1.78 30.79
C LYS A 146 -3.13 -1.47 30.49
N GLU A 147 -2.29 -2.49 30.35
CA GLU A 147 -0.88 -2.33 29.99
C GLU A 147 -0.71 -1.55 28.68
N GLU A 148 -1.60 -1.79 27.72
CA GLU A 148 -1.59 -1.10 26.44
C GLU A 148 -2.03 0.37 26.54
N ALA A 149 -3.05 0.67 27.35
CA ALA A 149 -3.48 2.03 27.62
C ALA A 149 -2.38 2.85 28.33
N GLU A 150 -1.68 2.23 29.30
CA GLU A 150 -0.53 2.81 29.97
C GLU A 150 0.63 3.07 29.01
N PHE A 151 0.96 2.09 28.16
CA PHE A 151 1.99 2.24 27.13
C PHE A 151 1.67 3.36 26.13
N ASN A 152 0.42 3.44 25.66
CA ASN A 152 -0.01 4.54 24.78
C ASN A 152 0.04 5.91 25.48
N SER A 153 -0.31 5.96 26.76
CA SER A 153 -0.17 7.18 27.57
C SER A 153 1.30 7.59 27.72
N PHE A 154 2.21 6.63 27.92
CA PHE A 154 3.65 6.86 27.91
C PHE A 154 4.15 7.37 26.55
N LEU A 155 3.72 6.77 25.44
CA LEU A 155 4.08 7.23 24.09
C LEU A 155 3.59 8.66 23.83
N LYS A 156 2.38 9.01 24.25
CA LYS A 156 1.87 10.40 24.18
C LYS A 156 2.75 11.37 24.97
N LYS A 157 3.12 11.02 26.20
CA LYS A 157 4.03 11.86 27.02
C LYS A 157 5.39 12.05 26.34
N ARG A 158 6.01 10.98 25.81
CA ARG A 158 7.26 11.10 25.03
C ARG A 158 7.11 12.05 23.84
N HIS A 159 5.97 11.98 23.13
CA HIS A 159 5.71 12.83 21.98
C HIS A 159 5.60 14.31 22.36
N VAL A 160 4.86 14.62 23.44
CA VAL A 160 4.74 15.98 23.98
C VAL A 160 6.11 16.54 24.38
N LEU A 161 6.95 15.71 24.99
CA LEU A 161 8.32 16.06 25.38
C LEU A 161 9.32 16.09 24.21
N LYS A 162 8.86 15.90 22.97
CA LYS A 162 9.69 15.85 21.74
C LYS A 162 10.90 14.91 21.85
N LEU A 163 10.78 13.84 22.65
CA LEU A 163 11.86 12.87 22.82
C LEU A 163 12.07 12.10 21.52
N GLU A 164 13.34 11.87 21.17
CA GLU A 164 13.69 11.19 19.93
C GLU A 164 13.02 9.81 19.85
N LYS A 165 12.45 9.53 18.68
CA LYS A 165 11.90 8.20 18.35
C LYS A 165 13.06 7.28 17.99
N LYS A 166 12.88 5.98 18.21
CA LYS A 166 13.84 4.99 17.71
C LYS A 166 14.05 5.22 16.21
N PRO A 167 15.29 5.43 15.74
CA PRO A 167 15.53 5.78 14.36
C PRO A 167 15.08 4.62 13.46
N ARG A 168 14.30 4.95 12.41
CA ARG A 168 13.96 3.99 11.37
C ARG A 168 15.26 3.59 10.64
N LEU A 169 15.35 2.34 10.18
CA LEU A 169 16.52 1.86 9.46
C LEU A 169 16.87 2.78 8.28
N LYS A 170 18.16 3.11 8.13
CA LYS A 170 18.66 4.03 7.09
C LYS A 170 18.17 3.67 5.70
N LYS A 171 18.08 2.38 5.36
CA LYS A 171 17.58 1.88 4.06
C LYS A 171 16.18 2.40 3.72
N TYR A 172 15.24 2.39 4.68
CA TYR A 172 13.87 2.85 4.45
C TYR A 172 13.77 4.37 4.37
N ASN A 173 14.58 5.08 5.17
CA ASN A 173 14.65 6.53 5.08
C ASN A 173 15.20 6.99 3.72
N ASN A 174 16.25 6.32 3.23
CA ASN A 174 16.82 6.62 1.92
C ASN A 174 15.84 6.30 0.78
N LEU A 175 15.11 5.19 0.86
CA LEU A 175 14.06 4.86 -0.09
C LEU A 175 12.97 5.94 -0.13
N ASN A 176 12.43 6.31 1.04
CA ASN A 176 11.41 7.36 1.12
C ASN A 176 11.92 8.69 0.58
N LYS A 177 13.17 9.08 0.89
CA LYS A 177 13.78 10.31 0.34
C LYS A 177 13.84 10.28 -1.19
N ARG A 178 14.19 9.14 -1.80
CA ARG A 178 14.24 9.00 -3.26
C ARG A 178 12.84 9.11 -3.88
N ILE A 179 11.85 8.42 -3.29
CA ILE A 179 10.45 8.49 -3.75
C ILE A 179 9.91 9.91 -3.64
N SER A 180 10.08 10.56 -2.48
CA SER A 180 9.66 11.95 -2.27
C SER A 180 10.31 12.90 -3.27
N LYS A 181 11.61 12.75 -3.54
CA LYS A 181 12.29 13.58 -4.54
C LYS A 181 11.67 13.43 -5.93
N ILE A 182 11.44 12.21 -6.40
CA ILE A 182 10.82 11.96 -7.71
C ILE A 182 9.44 12.59 -7.79
N LEU A 183 8.63 12.42 -6.73
CA LEU A 183 7.29 13.00 -6.66
C LEU A 183 7.30 14.52 -6.58
N ASP A 184 8.25 15.12 -5.85
CA ASP A 184 8.42 16.57 -5.77
C ASP A 184 8.84 17.16 -7.12
N ASP A 185 9.77 16.50 -7.82
CA ASP A 185 10.21 16.89 -9.16
C ASP A 185 9.04 16.79 -10.16
N TYR A 186 8.23 15.73 -10.06
CA TYR A 186 7.01 15.55 -10.85
C TYR A 186 5.94 16.61 -10.56
N CYS A 187 5.69 16.93 -9.28
CA CYS A 187 4.71 17.96 -8.90
C CYS A 187 5.10 19.36 -9.37
N LYS A 188 6.39 19.61 -9.57
CA LYS A 188 6.94 20.88 -10.06
C LYS A 188 7.09 20.94 -11.58
N ALA A 189 6.79 19.85 -12.29
CA ALA A 189 6.89 19.83 -13.74
C ALA A 189 5.96 20.89 -14.37
N PRO A 190 6.39 21.58 -15.44
CA PRO A 190 5.62 22.64 -16.08
C PRO A 190 4.34 22.12 -16.76
N SER A 191 4.35 20.85 -17.20
CA SER A 191 3.20 20.11 -17.72
C SER A 191 3.12 18.74 -17.06
N ARG A 192 1.89 18.20 -16.93
CA ARG A 192 1.63 16.80 -16.56
C ARG A 192 1.10 16.05 -17.78
N ASP A 193 1.83 16.14 -18.88
CA ASP A 193 1.51 15.36 -20.07
C ASP A 193 1.84 13.87 -19.88
N SER A 194 1.32 13.03 -20.79
CA SER A 194 1.58 11.58 -20.80
C SER A 194 3.08 11.26 -20.73
N ASP A 195 3.92 12.07 -21.37
CA ASP A 195 5.36 11.88 -21.42
C ASP A 195 6.02 12.09 -20.05
N THR A 196 5.57 13.11 -19.32
CA THR A 196 6.03 13.41 -17.95
C THR A 196 5.53 12.36 -16.96
N ILE A 197 4.27 11.94 -17.08
CA ILE A 197 3.70 10.83 -16.28
C ILE A 197 4.49 9.56 -16.52
N ARG A 198 4.77 9.22 -17.78
CA ARG A 198 5.57 8.04 -18.17
C ARG A 198 6.95 8.10 -17.52
N LYS A 199 7.67 9.22 -17.65
CA LYS A 199 9.01 9.39 -17.04
C LYS A 199 8.98 9.22 -15.52
N CYS A 200 7.99 9.81 -14.84
CA CYS A 200 7.81 9.68 -13.39
C CYS A 200 7.55 8.23 -12.98
N SER A 201 6.58 7.57 -13.61
CA SER A 201 6.24 6.18 -13.32
C SER A 201 7.42 5.24 -13.55
N LYS A 202 8.16 5.40 -14.66
CA LYS A 202 9.38 4.62 -14.93
C LYS A 202 10.43 4.84 -13.83
N ALA A 203 10.69 6.09 -13.44
CA ALA A 203 11.63 6.40 -12.37
C ALA A 203 11.22 5.78 -11.02
N LEU A 204 9.93 5.84 -10.67
CA LEU A 204 9.40 5.20 -9.46
C LEU A 204 9.53 3.68 -9.50
N ALA A 205 9.24 3.05 -10.65
CA ALA A 205 9.33 1.60 -10.83
C ALA A 205 10.76 1.07 -10.66
N PHE A 206 11.78 1.85 -11.01
CA PHE A 206 13.18 1.48 -10.74
C PHE A 206 13.60 1.67 -9.28
N VAL A 207 12.92 2.55 -8.53
CA VAL A 207 13.19 2.78 -7.10
C VAL A 207 12.47 1.78 -6.21
N GLY A 208 11.25 1.40 -6.58
CA GLY A 208 10.43 0.41 -5.89
C GLY A 208 10.88 -1.01 -6.20
N LYS A 209 11.49 -1.69 -5.23
CA LYS A 209 11.63 -3.15 -5.31
C LYS A 209 10.28 -3.78 -4.98
N PHE A 210 9.67 -4.44 -5.97
CA PHE A 210 8.68 -5.50 -5.72
C PHE A 210 9.47 -6.74 -5.24
N GLU A 211 9.68 -6.82 -3.93
CA GLU A 211 10.24 -7.99 -3.22
C GLU A 211 9.51 -8.17 -1.88
#